data_AF-A0A950P031-F1
#
_entry.id   AF-A0A950P031-F1
#
_cell.length_a   1.000
_cell.length_b   1.000
_cell.length_c   1.000
_cell.angle_alpha   90.00
_cell.angle_beta   90.00
_cell.angle_gamma   90.00
#
_symmetry.space_group_name_H-M   'P 1'
#
loop_
_entity.id
_entity.type
_entity.pdbx_description
1 polymer ?
#
loop_
_entity_poly.entity_id
_entity_poly.type
_entity_poly.pdbx_seq_one_letter_code
_entity_poly.pdbx_strand_id
1 'polypeptide(L)' 'MTGPRGGVIGVKREQALEAMVTQMPVKFETSGEDPWLNAVVIRAHERLRAESIQQVLEPAPGVS' A
#
# COMPACT_ATOMS: atom_id res chain seq x y z
N MET A 1 -2.45 -2.44 -0.33
CA MET A 1 -2.29 -1.17 -1.07
C MET A 1 -0.99 -1.28 -1.85
N THR A 2 -0.94 -0.79 -3.09
CA THR A 2 0.31 -0.71 -3.85
C THR A 2 0.90 0.67 -3.66
N GLY A 3 2.11 0.73 -3.12
CA GLY A 3 2.72 1.99 -2.70
C GLY A 3 3.62 1.82 -1.47
N PRO A 4 3.94 2.94 -0.80
CA PRO A 4 4.90 2.98 0.30
C PRO A 4 4.40 2.22 1.54
N ARG A 5 5.17 1.22 1.96
CA ARG A 5 4.92 0.44 3.19
C ARG A 5 5.67 1.01 4.40
N GLY A 6 6.74 1.78 4.18
CA GLY A 6 7.54 2.37 5.27
C GLY A 6 6.79 3.44 6.07
N GLY A 7 5.77 4.05 5.46
CA GLY A 7 4.89 5.04 6.08
C GLY A 7 3.70 4.45 6.86
N VAL A 8 2.71 5.30 7.16
CA VAL A 8 1.41 4.89 7.70
C VAL A 8 0.39 5.01 6.57
N ILE A 9 -0.08 3.90 6.03
CA ILE A 9 -1.07 3.90 4.92
C ILE A 9 -0.60 4.76 3.73
N GLY A 10 0.71 4.76 3.44
CA GLY A 10 1.30 5.46 2.29
C GLY A 10 1.72 6.91 2.56
N VAL A 11 1.45 7.48 3.73
CA VAL A 11 1.93 8.82 4.12
C VAL A 11 3.14 8.75 5.04
N LYS A 12 3.92 9.83 5.15
CA LYS A 12 5.03 9.93 6.12
C LYS A 12 4.53 9.66 7.54
N ARG A 13 5.28 8.83 8.27
CA ARG A 13 4.86 8.32 9.59
C ARG A 13 4.69 9.42 10.61
N GLU A 14 5.58 10.41 10.58
CA GLU A 14 5.66 11.53 11.52
C GLU A 14 4.40 12.39 11.43
N GLN A 15 3.92 12.66 10.21
CA GLN A 15 2.71 13.46 9.98
C GLN A 15 1.45 12.74 10.48
N ALA A 16 1.36 11.43 10.24
CA ALA A 16 0.24 10.64 10.75
C ALA A 16 0.21 10.63 12.29
N LEU A 17 1.38 10.52 12.92
CA LEU A 17 1.50 10.59 14.37
C LEU A 17 1.12 11.98 14.91
N GLU A 18 1.61 13.05 14.27
CA GLU A 18 1.27 14.43 14.64
C GLU A 18 -0.25 14.67 14.60
N ALA A 19 -0.92 14.28 13.50
CA ALA A 19 -2.36 14.41 13.36
C ALA A 19 -3.12 13.64 14.47
N MET A 20 -2.68 12.43 14.81
CA MET A 20 -3.33 11.61 15.82
C MET A 20 -3.12 12.12 17.25
N VAL A 21 -1.90 12.55 17.58
CA VAL A 21 -1.55 13.03 18.93
C VAL A 21 -2.15 14.41 19.20
N THR A 22 -2.07 15.32 18.22
CA THR A 22 -2.53 16.71 18.40
C THR A 22 -4.02 16.89 18.12
N GLN A 23 -4.62 15.97 17.36
CA GLN A 23 -5.96 16.09 16.79
C GLN A 23 -6.17 17.36 15.95
N MET A 24 -5.09 17.93 15.42
CA MET A 24 -5.12 19.09 14.53
C MET A 24 -4.95 18.66 13.06
N PRO A 25 -5.45 19.46 12.10
CA PRO A 25 -5.22 19.19 10.68
C PRO A 25 -3.72 19.25 10.32
N VAL A 26 -3.20 18.18 9.71
CA VAL A 26 -1.82 18.10 9.20
C VAL A 26 -1.88 17.81 7.70
N LYS A 27 -1.01 18.45 6.91
CA LYS A 27 -0.86 18.15 5.48
C LYS A 27 -0.08 16.85 5.33
N PHE A 28 -0.72 15.83 4.79
CA PHE A 28 -0.06 14.57 4.49
C PHE A 28 0.72 14.61 3.18
N GLU A 29 1.92 14.06 3.22
CA GLU A 29 2.79 13.82 2.09
C GLU A 29 3.02 12.32 1.94
N THR A 30 3.11 11.86 0.70
CA THR A 30 3.39 10.46 0.39
C THR A 30 4.78 10.07 0.91
N SER A 31 4.90 8.91 1.53
CA SER A 31 6.20 8.35 1.91
C SER A 31 6.93 7.86 0.66
N GLY A 32 8.26 8.01 0.59
CA GLY A 32 9.09 7.43 -0.46
C GLY A 32 9.67 6.07 -0.08
N GLU A 33 9.41 5.60 1.15
CA GLU A 33 10.14 4.49 1.76
C GLU A 33 9.44 3.15 1.52
N ASP A 34 10.25 2.15 1.17
CA ASP A 34 9.86 0.74 1.08
C ASP A 34 8.58 0.56 0.23
N PRO A 35 8.62 0.84 -1.09
CA PRO A 35 7.45 0.65 -1.95
C PRO A 35 7.20 -0.83 -2.23
N TRP A 36 5.91 -1.22 -2.19
CA TRP A 36 5.48 -2.59 -2.40
C TRP A 36 4.35 -2.67 -3.42
N LEU A 37 4.40 -3.68 -4.28
CA LEU A 37 3.28 -4.13 -5.10
C LEU A 37 2.48 -5.17 -4.33
N ASN A 38 1.19 -4.90 -4.15
CA ASN A 38 0.25 -5.82 -3.54
C ASN A 38 -0.88 -6.09 -4.55
N ALA A 39 -1.00 -7.32 -5.01
CA ALA A 39 -1.98 -7.73 -6.01
C ALA A 39 -2.48 -9.16 -5.77
N VAL A 40 -3.39 -9.62 -6.63
CA VAL A 40 -3.83 -11.01 -6.68
C VAL A 40 -3.88 -11.51 -8.12
N VAL A 41 -3.49 -12.76 -8.34
CA VAL A 41 -3.70 -13.48 -9.61
C VAL A 41 -4.92 -14.37 -9.43
N ILE A 42 -5.97 -14.08 -10.18
CA ILE A 42 -7.19 -14.91 -10.22
C ILE A 42 -7.18 -15.71 -11.52
N ARG A 43 -7.38 -17.02 -11.45
CA ARG A 43 -7.58 -17.88 -12.62
C ARG A 43 -9.07 -18.19 -12.77
N ALA A 44 -9.59 -18.09 -13.98
CA ALA A 44 -10.97 -18.42 -14.32
C ALA A 44 -11.00 -19.01 -15.75
N HIS A 45 -11.36 -20.28 -15.86
CA HIS A 45 -11.49 -20.99 -17.15
C HIS A 45 -12.96 -21.12 -17.60
N GLU A 46 -13.92 -20.93 -16.69
CA GLU A 46 -15.36 -21.02 -16.93
C GLU A 46 -16.06 -19.68 -16.65
N ARG A 47 -17.18 -19.44 -17.34
CA ARG A 47 -17.96 -18.21 -17.19
C ARG A 47 -18.52 -18.14 -15.77
N LEU A 48 -18.36 -16.98 -15.11
CA LEU A 48 -18.83 -16.72 -13.75
C LEU A 48 -18.23 -17.63 -12.66
N ARG A 49 -17.08 -18.26 -12.91
CA ARG A 49 -16.43 -19.14 -11.94
C ARG A 49 -14.92 -18.90 -11.84
N ALA A 50 -14.46 -18.50 -10.65
CA ALA A 50 -13.04 -18.47 -10.32
C ALA A 50 -12.57 -19.87 -9.91
N GLU A 51 -11.37 -20.24 -10.33
CA GLU A 51 -10.73 -21.52 -10.03
C GLU A 51 -9.70 -21.37 -8.90
N SER A 52 -8.93 -20.28 -8.91
CA SER A 52 -7.92 -20.03 -7.91
C SER A 52 -7.72 -18.54 -7.69
N ILE A 53 -7.25 -18.19 -6.50
CA ILE A 53 -6.75 -16.87 -6.15
C ILE A 53 -5.37 -17.04 -5.50
N GLN A 54 -4.37 -16.35 -6.02
CA GLN A 54 -3.02 -16.33 -5.47
C GLN A 54 -2.63 -14.91 -5.12
N GLN A 55 -2.08 -14.72 -3.92
CA GLN A 55 -1.57 -13.42 -3.49
C GLN A 55 -0.22 -13.11 -4.15
N VAL A 56 -0.02 -11.84 -4.51
CA VAL A 56 1.25 -11.30 -4.99
C VAL A 56 1.67 -10.17 -4.05
N LEU A 57 2.81 -10.34 -3.39
CA LEU A 57 3.41 -9.38 -2.47
C LEU A 57 4.88 -9.23 -2.87
N GLU A 58 5.19 -8.15 -3.59
CA GLU A 58 6.53 -7.97 -4.16
C GLU A 58 7.11 -6.61 -3.73
N PRO A 59 8.39 -6.56 -3.29
CA PRO A 59 9.09 -5.29 -3.15
C PRO A 59 9.26 -4.65 -4.53
N ALA A 60 9.03 -3.34 -4.62
CA ALA A 60 9.29 -2.57 -5.83
C ALA A 60 10.63 -1.84 -5.72
N PRO A 61 11.37 -1.62 -6.83
CA PRO A 61 12.51 -0.73 -6.82
C PRO A 61 12.05 0.67 -6.39
N GLY A 62 12.73 1.25 -5.40
CA GLY A 62 12.48 2.60 -4.94
C GLY A 62 12.67 3.61 -6.07
N VAL A 63 11.71 4.50 -6.26
CA VAL A 63 11.96 5.76 -6.97
C VAL A 63 12.72 6.65 -6.00
N SER A 64 14.02 6.84 -6.25
CA SER A 64 14.89 7.79 -5.56
C SER A 64 14.46 9.22 -5.82
#